data_AF-A0A1P8WD24-F1
#
_entry.id   AF-A0A1P8WD24-F1
#
_cell.length_a   1.000
_cell.length_b   1.000
_cell.length_c   1.000
_cell.angle_alpha   90.00
_cell.angle_beta   90.00
_cell.angle_gamma   90.00
#
_symmetry.space_group_name_H-M   'P 1'
#
loop_
_entity.id
_entity.type
_entity.pdbx_description
1 polymer ?
#
loop_
_entity_poly.entity_id
_entity_poly.type
_entity_poly.pdbx_seq_one_letter_code
_entity_poly.pdbx_strand_id
1 'polypeptide(L)'
;MRELPTIELTEEQADEAERIRDILAAKSAVVVDYISRLLASRANRELFGETEFLIRDAVHQLGAEGFDAALTERKLCSPVRKFAKAGTKVRVSSARSAKAMLDS
;
A
#
# COMPACT_ATOMS: atom_id res chain seq x y z
N MET A 1 -4.89 -16.10 25.71
CA MET A 1 -5.21 -15.10 24.68
C MET A 1 -6.70 -14.87 24.69
N ARG A 2 -7.17 -13.62 24.52
CA ARG A 2 -8.59 -13.39 24.23
C ARG A 2 -8.88 -13.92 22.83
N GLU A 3 -10.02 -14.59 22.66
CA GLU A 3 -10.48 -15.01 21.35
C GLU A 3 -10.77 -13.77 20.48
N LEU A 4 -10.26 -13.77 19.25
CA LEU A 4 -10.56 -12.71 18.29
C LEU A 4 -11.88 -13.05 17.59
N PRO A 5 -12.73 -12.05 17.30
CA PRO A 5 -13.98 -12.30 16.60
C PRO A 5 -13.70 -12.88 15.21
N THR A 6 -14.51 -13.87 14.81
CA THR A 6 -14.52 -14.37 13.43
C THR A 6 -14.93 -13.26 12.47
N ILE A 7 -14.21 -13.10 11.36
CA ILE A 7 -14.53 -12.16 10.29
C ILE A 7 -14.99 -12.99 9.09
N GLU A 8 -16.26 -12.86 8.71
CA GLU A 8 -16.81 -13.49 7.51
C GLU A 8 -16.36 -12.73 6.26
N LEU A 9 -15.77 -13.43 5.30
CA LEU A 9 -15.21 -12.85 4.07
C LEU A 9 -15.92 -13.40 2.82
N THR A 10 -16.06 -12.55 1.80
CA THR A 10 -16.35 -13.04 0.44
C THR A 10 -15.15 -13.78 -0.14
N GLU A 11 -15.34 -14.52 -1.23
CA GLU A 11 -14.25 -15.22 -1.93
C GLU A 11 -13.12 -14.26 -2.35
N GLU A 12 -13.47 -13.12 -2.96
CA GLU A 12 -12.49 -12.08 -3.34
C GLU A 12 -11.74 -11.51 -2.13
N GLN A 13 -12.44 -11.31 -1.01
CA GLN A 13 -11.81 -10.82 0.23
C GLN A 13 -10.91 -11.88 0.87
N ALA A 14 -11.25 -13.16 0.75
CA ALA A 14 -10.42 -14.25 1.25
C ALA A 14 -9.10 -14.33 0.46
N ASP A 15 -9.15 -14.17 -0.86
CA ASP A 15 -7.96 -14.10 -1.71
C ASP A 15 -7.10 -12.87 -1.38
N GLU A 16 -7.71 -11.70 -1.15
CA GLU A 16 -7.00 -10.50 -0.69
C GLU A 16 -6.35 -10.73 0.69
N ALA A 17 -7.08 -11.35 1.61
CA ALA A 17 -6.58 -11.66 2.96
C ALA A 17 -5.40 -12.63 2.92
N GLU A 18 -5.39 -13.62 2.02
CA GLU A 18 -4.26 -14.54 1.84
C GLU A 18 -3.01 -13.78 1.37
N ARG A 19 -3.13 -12.92 0.36
CA ARG A 19 -1.99 -12.11 -0.11
C ARG A 19 -1.45 -11.17 0.96
N ILE A 20 -2.33 -10.49 1.69
CA ILE A 20 -1.93 -9.63 2.82
C ILE A 20 -1.24 -10.45 3.91
N ARG A 21 -1.77 -11.64 4.23
CA ARG A 21 -1.20 -12.55 5.21
C ARG A 21 0.22 -12.96 4.83
N ASP A 22 0.47 -13.30 3.59
CA ASP A 22 1.82 -13.71 3.14
C ASP A 22 2.84 -12.58 3.29
N ILE A 23 2.45 -11.35 2.94
CA ILE A 23 3.28 -10.15 3.13
C ILE A 23 3.56 -9.92 4.62
N LEU A 24 2.52 -9.99 5.46
CA LEU A 24 2.65 -9.82 6.91
C LEU A 24 3.47 -10.93 7.54
N ALA A 25 3.34 -12.18 7.10
CA ALA A 25 4.11 -13.31 7.61
C ALA A 25 5.61 -13.09 7.36
N ALA A 26 5.98 -12.71 6.12
CA ALA A 26 7.37 -12.40 5.79
C ALA A 26 7.95 -11.26 6.64
N LYS A 27 7.19 -10.16 6.83
CA LYS A 27 7.63 -9.03 7.67
C LYS A 27 7.66 -9.38 9.16
N SER A 28 6.72 -10.19 9.63
CA SER A 28 6.66 -10.62 11.03
C SER A 28 7.87 -11.45 11.44
N ALA A 29 8.46 -12.22 10.53
CA ALA A 29 9.67 -12.99 10.82
C ALA A 29 10.83 -12.11 11.30
N VAL A 30 10.98 -10.91 10.71
CA VAL A 30 12.00 -9.92 11.13
C VAL A 30 11.70 -9.38 12.53
N VAL A 31 10.44 -9.05 12.80
CA VAL A 31 10.01 -8.54 14.11
C VAL A 31 10.17 -9.60 15.20
N VAL A 32 9.84 -10.86 14.90
CA VAL A 32 10.01 -12.00 15.82
C VAL A 32 11.49 -12.24 16.12
N ASP A 33 12.39 -12.19 15.13
CA ASP A 33 13.84 -12.30 15.37
C ASP A 33 14.33 -11.15 16.27
N TYR A 34 13.95 -9.91 15.95
CA TYR A 34 14.32 -8.74 16.75
C TYR A 34 13.87 -8.87 18.22
N ILE A 35 12.59 -9.17 18.46
CA ILE A 35 12.04 -9.33 19.81
C ILE A 35 12.74 -10.46 20.55
N SER A 36 12.97 -11.60 19.89
CA SER A 36 13.63 -12.77 20.49
C SER A 36 15.05 -12.42 20.95
N ARG A 37 15.81 -11.72 20.11
CA ARG A 37 17.18 -11.28 20.42
C ARG A 37 17.20 -10.21 21.50
N LEU A 38 16.27 -9.25 21.44
CA LEU A 38 16.13 -8.21 22.46
C LEU A 38 15.86 -8.85 23.82
N LEU A 39 14.86 -9.72 23.93
CA LEU A 39 14.51 -10.37 25.19
C LEU A 39 15.65 -11.23 25.73
N ALA A 40 16.33 -12.01 24.87
CA ALA A 40 17.48 -12.81 25.28
C ALA A 40 18.66 -11.97 25.79
N SER A 41 18.76 -10.70 25.38
CA SER A 41 19.85 -9.79 25.77
C SER A 41 19.62 -9.04 27.09
N ARG A 42 18.42 -9.11 27.68
CA ARG A 42 18.02 -8.32 28.86
C ARG A 42 17.90 -9.20 30.10
N ALA A 43 18.31 -8.66 31.25
CA ALA A 43 18.02 -9.31 32.53
C ALA A 43 16.52 -9.19 32.87
N ASN A 44 15.98 -10.07 33.71
CA ASN A 44 14.56 -10.07 34.09
C ASN A 44 14.05 -8.70 34.59
N ARG A 45 14.88 -7.95 35.33
CA ARG A 45 14.53 -6.62 35.86
C ARG A 45 14.43 -5.53 34.78
N GLU A 46 14.89 -5.81 33.56
CA GLU A 46 14.97 -4.88 32.42
C GLU A 46 13.92 -5.19 31.35
N LEU A 47 13.08 -6.22 31.54
CA LEU A 47 12.07 -6.64 30.55
C LEU A 47 10.94 -5.61 30.38
N PHE A 48 10.67 -4.82 31.42
CA PHE A 48 9.63 -3.80 31.43
C PHE A 48 10.22 -2.39 31.43
N GLY A 49 9.41 -1.40 31.06
CA GLY A 49 9.89 -0.05 30.80
C GLY A 49 10.42 0.06 29.37
N GLU A 50 11.68 0.41 29.19
CA GLU A 50 12.26 0.66 27.86
C GLU A 50 12.12 -0.55 26.92
N THR A 51 12.45 -1.75 27.38
CA THR A 51 12.32 -2.98 26.58
C THR A 51 10.87 -3.25 26.15
N GLU A 52 9.89 -2.99 27.01
CA GLU A 52 8.47 -3.13 26.66
C GLU A 52 8.09 -2.16 25.53
N PHE A 53 8.54 -0.91 25.61
CA PHE A 53 8.25 0.09 24.57
C PHE A 53 8.89 -0.27 23.24
N LEU A 54 10.13 -0.77 23.24
CA LEU A 54 10.78 -1.26 22.02
C LEU A 54 10.01 -2.40 21.35
N ILE A 55 9.49 -3.35 22.15
CA ILE A 55 8.66 -4.44 21.64
C ILE A 55 7.34 -3.88 21.07
N ARG A 56 6.70 -2.95 21.79
CA ARG A 56 5.44 -2.33 21.34
C ARG A 56 5.63 -1.58 20.03
N ASP A 57 6.71 -0.81 19.89
CA ASP A 57 7.02 -0.07 18.68
C ASP A 57 7.25 -1.00 17.49
N ALA A 58 8.00 -2.10 17.69
CA ALA A 58 8.21 -3.10 16.65
C ALA A 58 6.90 -3.75 16.19
N VAL A 59 6.00 -4.08 17.12
CA VAL A 59 4.67 -4.64 16.79
C VAL A 59 3.78 -3.61 16.10
N HIS A 60 3.77 -2.36 16.55
CA HIS A 60 3.01 -1.30 15.90
C HIS A 60 3.52 -1.02 14.48
N GLN A 61 4.84 -1.07 14.28
CA GLN A 61 5.43 -0.93 12.95
C GLN A 61 4.97 -2.06 12.02
N LEU A 62 4.89 -3.30 12.50
CA LEU A 62 4.29 -4.41 11.73
C LEU A 62 2.82 -4.15 11.39
N GLY A 63 2.05 -3.58 12.31
CA GLY A 63 0.68 -3.15 12.06
C GLY A 63 0.56 -2.11 10.96
N ALA A 64 1.45 -1.11 10.96
CA ALA A 64 1.53 -0.09 9.91
C ALA A 64 1.81 -0.70 8.54
N GLU A 65 2.75 -1.64 8.47
CA GLU A 65 3.08 -2.38 7.25
C GLU A 65 1.89 -3.22 6.73
N GLY A 66 1.01 -3.68 7.62
CA GLY A 66 -0.24 -4.35 7.23
C GLY A 66 -1.20 -3.41 6.48
N PHE A 67 -1.31 -2.15 6.91
CA PHE A 67 -2.08 -1.15 6.17
C PHE A 67 -1.45 -0.88 4.80
N ASP A 68 -0.13 -0.77 4.72
CA ASP A 68 0.57 -0.55 3.46
C ASP A 68 0.42 -1.73 2.48
N ALA A 69 0.43 -2.97 2.98
CA ALA A 69 0.16 -4.16 2.19
C ALA A 69 -1.25 -4.12 1.60
N ALA A 70 -2.27 -3.86 2.41
CA ALA A 70 -3.66 -3.75 1.96
C ALA A 70 -3.85 -2.63 0.92
N LEU A 71 -3.23 -1.47 1.15
CA LEU A 71 -3.29 -0.35 0.21
C LEU A 71 -2.60 -0.68 -1.11
N THR A 72 -1.50 -1.44 -1.09
CA THR A 72 -0.76 -1.85 -2.27
C THR A 72 -1.57 -2.82 -3.12
N GLU A 73 -2.14 -3.86 -2.51
CA GLU A 73 -2.99 -4.84 -3.19
C GLU A 73 -4.19 -4.15 -3.88
N ARG A 74 -4.87 -3.25 -3.19
CA ARG A 74 -6.03 -2.52 -3.75
C ARG A 74 -5.64 -1.57 -4.88
N LYS A 75 -4.45 -0.95 -4.82
CA LYS A 75 -3.93 -0.12 -5.91
C LYS A 75 -3.58 -0.95 -7.14
N LEU A 76 -3.05 -2.16 -6.96
CA LEU A 76 -2.72 -3.09 -8.04
C LEU A 76 -3.98 -3.67 -8.70
N CYS A 77 -5.01 -4.01 -7.90
CA CYS A 77 -6.30 -4.50 -8.39
C CYS A 77 -7.20 -3.39 -8.96
N SER A 78 -6.92 -2.12 -8.68
CA SER A 78 -7.61 -1.04 -9.37
C SER A 78 -7.22 -1.10 -10.85
N PRO A 79 -8.17 -1.24 -11.80
CA PRO A 79 -7.84 -1.09 -13.20
C PRO A 79 -7.34 0.34 -13.33
N VAL A 80 -6.01 0.51 -13.44
CA VAL A 80 -5.40 1.75 -13.88
C VAL A 80 -6.20 2.12 -15.11
N ARG A 81 -6.99 3.19 -15.02
CA ARG A 81 -7.60 3.82 -16.17
C ARG A 81 -6.43 4.16 -17.08
N LYS A 82 -6.08 3.22 -17.95
CA LYS A 82 -5.28 3.47 -19.14
C LYS A 82 -6.17 4.38 -19.96
N PHE A 83 -6.15 5.68 -19.64
CA PHE A 83 -6.44 6.68 -20.61
C PHE A 83 -5.39 6.47 -21.69
N ALA A 84 -5.73 5.58 -22.63
CA ALA A 84 -5.06 5.52 -23.91
C ALA A 84 -5.03 6.96 -24.39
N LYS A 85 -3.82 7.51 -24.57
CA LYS A 85 -3.65 8.74 -25.33
C LYS A 85 -4.21 8.47 -26.72
N ALA A 86 -5.50 8.70 -26.91
CA ALA A 86 -6.10 8.87 -28.21
C ALA A 86 -5.51 10.18 -28.73
N GLY A 87 -4.45 10.06 -29.51
CA GLY A 87 -3.76 11.19 -30.10
C GLY A 87 -4.77 12.04 -30.87
N THR A 88 -5.02 13.25 -30.38
CA THR A 88 -5.68 14.28 -31.17
C THR A 88 -4.71 14.69 -32.28
N LYS A 89 -4.81 14.03 -33.44
CA LYS A 89 -4.27 14.55 -34.69
C LYS A 89 -5.02 15.85 -35.01
N VAL A 90 -4.43 16.98 -34.63
CA VAL A 90 -4.85 18.28 -35.16
C VAL A 90 -4.47 18.29 -36.63
N ARG A 91 -5.45 18.14 -37.52
CA ARG A 91 -5.28 18.37 -38.96
C ARG A 91 -5.29 19.86 -39.19
N VAL A 92 -4.17 20.37 -39.72
CA VAL A 92 -4.08 21.72 -40.28
C VAL A 92 -4.98 21.77 -41.52
N SER A 93 -5.94 22.69 -41.56
CA SER A 93 -6.61 23.09 -42.80
C SER A 93 -6.32 24.56 -43.07
N SER A 94 -5.37 24.79 -43.97
CA SER A 94 -5.22 26.08 -44.66
C SER A 94 -6.51 26.35 -45.45
N ALA A 95 -7.06 27.54 -45.34
CA ALA A 95 -8.04 28.05 -46.30
C ALA A 95 -7.60 29.44 -46.76
N ARG A 96 -7.51 29.56 -48.08
CA ARG A 96 -7.06 30.74 -48.82
C ARG A 96 -8.16 31.80 -48.88
N SER A 97 -7.68 33.05 -48.98
CA SER A 97 -8.13 34.12 -49.87
C SER A 97 -9.33 35.02 -49.54
N ALA A 98 -8.98 36.31 -49.62
CA ALA A 98 -9.65 37.43 -50.26
C ALA A 98 -10.90 38.05 -49.60
N LYS A 99 -10.74 39.29 -49.13
CA LYS A 99 -11.74 40.34 -49.35
C LYS A 99 -11.05 41.68 -49.65
N ALA A 100 -11.31 42.16 -50.86
CA ALA A 100 -10.94 43.47 -51.37
C ALA A 100 -11.64 44.61 -50.62
N MET A 101 -10.98 45.75 -50.49
CA MET A 101 -11.60 47.07 -50.70
C MET A 101 -10.61 47.95 -51.48
N LEU A 102 -11.09 48.41 -52.63
CA LEU A 102 -10.52 49.37 -53.57
C LEU A 102 -11.01 50.79 -53.21
N ASP A 103 -10.19 51.77 -53.60
CA ASP A 103 -10.48 53.20 -53.88
C ASP A 103 -11.03 54.06 -52.71
N SER A 104 -10.50 55.25 -52.39
CA SER A 104 -9.71 56.24 -53.15
C SER A 104 -8.74 57.00 -52.24
#